data_AF-A0A291LWL6-F1
#
_entry.id   AF-A0A291LWL6-F1
#
_cell.length_a   1.000
_cell.length_b   1.000
_cell.length_c   1.000
_cell.angle_alpha   90.00
_cell.angle_beta   90.00
_cell.angle_gamma   90.00
#
_symmetry.space_group_name_H-M   'P 1'
#
loop_
_entity.id
_entity.type
_entity.pdbx_description
1 polymer ?
#
loop_
_entity_poly.entity_id
_entity_poly.type
_entity_poly.pdbx_seq_one_letter_code
_entity_poly.pdbx_strand_id
1 'polypeptide(L)'
;MTLTYNENDREHFGIVQTLGHLLGRIDAGVVHRNDQSHSYYKGIELLKLYPGSKGRGQYFLKADCTGAGQTAHGRSRNRVVVKMGQDNRPVAGEGWFWRHDDRVLKLGPNFFQRAAVPRAFMAKLLDKTAA
;
A
#
# COMPACT_ATOMS: atom_id res chain seq x y z
N MET A 1 6.19 11.02 -10.51
CA MET A 1 7.42 11.20 -9.69
C MET A 1 7.63 9.94 -8.87
N THR A 2 8.84 9.39 -8.84
CA THR A 2 9.17 8.19 -8.06
C THR A 2 9.83 8.60 -6.75
N LEU A 3 9.37 8.03 -5.64
CA LEU A 3 9.96 8.19 -4.32
C LEU A 3 11.10 7.18 -4.14
N THR A 4 12.29 7.68 -3.86
CA THR A 4 13.47 6.87 -3.53
C THR A 4 13.52 6.63 -2.03
N TYR A 5 13.76 5.38 -1.63
CA TYR A 5 13.87 5.03 -0.22
C TYR A 5 15.08 5.72 0.43
N ASN A 6 14.88 6.19 1.66
CA ASN A 6 15.90 6.79 2.52
C ASN A 6 15.78 6.11 3.88
N GLU A 7 16.83 5.42 4.31
CA GLU A 7 16.84 4.66 5.56
C GLU A 7 16.85 5.54 6.81
N ASN A 8 17.28 6.79 6.68
CA ASN A 8 17.30 7.76 7.77
C ASN A 8 15.96 8.49 7.92
N ASP A 9 14.99 8.23 7.03
CA ASP A 9 13.67 8.86 7.08
C ASP A 9 12.65 7.96 7.79
N ARG A 10 12.14 8.46 8.91
CA ARG A 10 11.11 7.75 9.70
C ARG A 10 9.79 7.59 8.94
N GLU A 11 9.43 8.51 8.05
CA GLU A 11 8.25 8.36 7.20
C GLU A 11 8.45 7.17 6.27
N HIS A 12 9.62 7.03 5.66
CA HIS A 12 9.94 5.92 4.77
C HIS A 12 9.95 4.57 5.49
N PHE A 13 10.42 4.52 6.74
CA PHE A 13 10.29 3.32 7.57
C PHE A 13 8.81 2.96 7.79
N GLY A 14 7.96 3.94 8.12
CA GLY A 14 6.52 3.75 8.26
C GLY A 14 5.85 3.24 6.98
N ILE A 15 6.26 3.77 5.82
CA ILE A 15 5.81 3.29 4.50
C ILE A 15 6.19 1.83 4.30
N VAL A 16 7.44 1.45 4.57
CA VAL A 16 7.93 0.07 4.41
C VAL A 16 7.17 -0.91 5.29
N GLN A 17 6.95 -0.57 6.56
CA GLN A 17 6.18 -1.40 7.49
C GLN A 17 4.74 -1.57 7.01
N THR A 18 4.09 -0.46 6.62
CA THR A 18 2.71 -0.47 6.12
C THR A 18 2.58 -1.29 4.84
N LEU A 19 3.50 -1.10 3.89
CA LEU A 19 3.55 -1.83 2.63
C LEU A 19 3.72 -3.33 2.88
N GLY A 20 4.69 -3.73 3.71
CA GLY A 20 4.93 -5.14 3.99
C GLY A 20 3.75 -5.79 4.71
N HIS A 21 3.17 -5.14 5.72
CA HIS A 21 1.98 -5.64 6.41
C HIS A 21 0.77 -5.80 5.48
N LEU A 22 0.52 -4.83 4.60
CA LEU A 22 -0.55 -4.94 3.61
C LEU A 22 -0.33 -6.13 2.68
N LEU A 23 0.89 -6.29 2.13
CA LEU A 23 1.22 -7.41 1.25
C LEU A 23 1.08 -8.75 1.97
N GLY A 24 1.52 -8.87 3.23
CA GLY A 24 1.39 -10.10 4.00
C GLY A 24 -0.07 -10.47 4.31
N ARG A 25 -0.91 -9.47 4.59
CA ARG A 25 -2.36 -9.68 4.77
C ARG A 25 -3.07 -10.09 3.47
N ILE A 26 -2.62 -9.57 2.34
CA ILE A 26 -3.11 -9.99 1.02
C ILE A 26 -2.72 -11.44 0.75
N ASP A 27 -1.46 -11.81 1.00
CA ASP A 27 -0.98 -13.19 0.81
C ASP A 27 -1.75 -14.19 1.69
N ALA A 28 -2.09 -13.78 2.91
CA ALA A 28 -2.90 -14.57 3.85
C ALA A 28 -4.41 -14.59 3.51
N GLY A 29 -4.85 -13.88 2.46
CA GLY A 29 -6.27 -13.82 2.06
C GLY A 29 -7.17 -12.97 2.96
N VAL A 30 -6.61 -12.25 3.93
CA VAL A 30 -7.35 -11.43 4.92
C VAL A 30 -7.79 -10.09 4.33
N VAL A 31 -7.08 -9.58 3.32
CA VAL A 31 -7.44 -8.35 2.61
C VAL A 31 -7.72 -8.68 1.15
N HIS A 32 -8.95 -8.37 0.70
CA HIS A 32 -9.41 -8.70 -0.64
C HIS A 32 -10.29 -7.58 -1.22
N ARG A 33 -10.56 -7.65 -2.52
CA ARG A 33 -11.28 -6.63 -3.30
C ARG A 33 -12.57 -6.09 -2.68
N ASN A 34 -13.35 -6.94 -2.04
CA ASN A 34 -14.66 -6.58 -1.50
C ASN A 34 -14.62 -5.92 -0.12
N ASP A 35 -13.43 -5.81 0.48
CA ASP A 35 -13.28 -5.10 1.75
C ASP A 35 -13.27 -3.58 1.50
N GLN A 36 -14.36 -2.92 1.90
CA GLN A 36 -14.53 -1.49 1.70
C GLN A 36 -13.49 -0.65 2.45
N SER A 37 -12.98 -1.13 3.58
CA SER A 37 -11.99 -0.43 4.40
C SER A 37 -10.62 -0.34 3.69
N HIS A 38 -10.30 -1.37 2.92
CA HIS A 38 -9.07 -1.48 2.13
C HIS A 38 -9.28 -1.13 0.66
N SER A 39 -10.52 -0.96 0.22
CA SER A 39 -10.82 -0.50 -1.13
C SER A 39 -10.32 0.94 -1.33
N TYR A 40 -9.48 1.13 -2.34
CA TYR A 40 -9.11 2.46 -2.79
C TYR A 40 -10.19 2.98 -3.74
N TYR A 41 -11.32 3.42 -3.17
CA TYR A 41 -12.51 3.84 -3.92
C TYR A 41 -12.30 5.21 -4.56
N LYS A 42 -11.51 5.22 -5.64
CA LYS A 42 -11.74 5.89 -6.92
C LYS A 42 -10.45 6.11 -7.67
N GLY A 43 -9.32 6.23 -6.98
CA GLY A 43 -8.01 6.43 -7.60
C GLY A 43 -8.00 7.45 -8.73
N ILE A 44 -8.92 8.41 -8.74
CA ILE A 44 -9.06 9.35 -9.86
C ILE A 44 -7.83 10.24 -9.89
N GLU A 45 -7.34 10.67 -8.73
CA GLU A 45 -6.07 11.40 -8.60
C GLU A 45 -4.88 10.54 -9.05
N LEU A 46 -4.85 9.27 -8.62
CA LEU A 46 -3.80 8.33 -9.02
C LEU A 46 -3.82 8.06 -10.54
N LEU A 47 -5.01 7.93 -11.14
CA LEU A 47 -5.21 7.71 -12.56
C LEU A 47 -4.96 8.97 -13.39
N LYS A 48 -5.22 10.15 -12.83
CA LYS A 48 -4.84 11.45 -13.43
C LYS A 48 -3.33 11.61 -13.47
N LEU A 49 -2.65 11.28 -12.37
CA LEU A 49 -1.19 11.41 -12.24
C LEU A 49 -0.42 10.29 -12.93
N TYR A 50 -1.02 9.09 -13.02
CA TYR A 50 -0.44 7.90 -13.65
C TYR A 50 -1.46 7.25 -14.61
N PRO A 51 -1.71 7.85 -15.79
CA PRO A 51 -2.56 7.24 -16.81
C PRO A 51 -2.05 5.83 -17.16
N GLY A 52 -2.94 4.84 -17.27
CA GLY A 52 -2.56 3.44 -17.53
C GLY A 52 -2.12 2.63 -16.29
N SER A 53 -2.06 3.24 -15.10
CA SER A 53 -1.82 2.52 -13.84
C SER A 53 -2.86 1.44 -13.52
N LYS A 54 -4.05 1.47 -14.16
CA LYS A 54 -5.10 0.45 -14.07
C LYS A 54 -5.56 0.00 -15.46
N GLY A 55 -5.38 -1.29 -15.74
CA GLY A 55 -5.97 -1.99 -16.86
C GLY A 55 -7.31 -2.66 -16.51
N ARG A 56 -7.92 -3.33 -17.49
CA ARG A 56 -9.17 -4.09 -17.30
C ARG A 56 -9.00 -5.10 -16.16
N GLY A 57 -9.99 -5.19 -15.26
CA GLY A 57 -10.01 -6.16 -14.15
C GLY A 57 -8.97 -5.92 -13.03
N GLN A 58 -8.03 -4.99 -13.20
CA GLN A 58 -7.10 -4.58 -12.15
C GLN A 58 -7.80 -3.66 -11.16
N TYR A 59 -7.33 -3.63 -9.92
CA TYR A 59 -7.86 -2.75 -8.87
C TYR A 59 -6.74 -2.34 -7.91
N PHE A 60 -7.10 -1.52 -6.93
CA PHE A 60 -6.15 -1.01 -5.94
C PHE A 60 -6.65 -1.31 -4.54
N LEU A 61 -5.73 -1.75 -3.69
CA LEU A 61 -5.94 -1.90 -2.25
C LEU A 61 -5.07 -0.88 -1.51
N LYS A 62 -5.51 -0.48 -0.32
CA LYS A 62 -4.82 0.51 0.49
C LYS A 62 -4.66 0.06 1.95
N ALA A 63 -3.64 0.60 2.60
CA ALA A 63 -3.51 0.60 4.05
C ALA A 63 -3.09 1.99 4.53
N ASP A 64 -3.66 2.44 5.64
CA ASP A 64 -3.25 3.68 6.28
C ASP A 64 -1.92 3.45 7.03
N CYS A 65 -0.97 4.38 6.87
CA CYS A 65 0.27 4.38 7.62
C CYS A 65 0.01 4.69 9.09
N THR A 66 0.75 4.01 9.98
CA THR A 66 0.77 4.33 11.41
C THR A 66 1.64 5.58 11.64
N GLY A 67 1.13 6.55 12.42
CA GLY A 67 1.89 7.78 12.76
C GLY A 67 1.09 9.08 12.68
N ALA A 68 1.76 10.19 13.03
CA ALA A 68 1.19 11.53 13.03
C ALA A 68 1.04 12.06 11.58
N GLY A 69 -0.19 12.38 11.21
CA GLY A 69 -0.53 12.83 9.86
C GLY A 69 -2.04 12.71 9.64
N GLN A 70 -2.83 13.21 10.58
CA GLN A 70 -4.27 13.37 10.42
C GLN A 70 -4.53 14.81 9.98
N THR A 71 -5.38 15.01 8.98
CA THR A 71 -5.97 16.34 8.73
C THR A 71 -6.79 16.79 9.95
N ALA A 72 -7.05 18.10 10.08
CA ALA A 72 -7.78 18.70 11.20
C ALA A 72 -9.17 18.07 11.48
N HIS A 73 -9.73 17.33 10.51
CA HIS A 73 -11.01 16.62 10.60
C HIS A 73 -10.85 15.09 10.70
N GLY A 74 -9.66 14.58 11.03
CA GLY A 74 -9.38 13.15 11.22
C GLY A 74 -9.43 12.29 9.96
N ARG A 75 -9.56 12.89 8.77
CA ARG A 75 -10.02 12.19 7.55
C ARG A 75 -8.93 11.76 6.57
N SER A 76 -7.74 12.34 6.62
CA SER A 76 -6.64 11.95 5.71
C SER A 76 -5.44 11.50 6.52
N ARG A 77 -5.21 10.19 6.52
CA ARG A 77 -3.96 9.54 6.93
C ARG A 77 -3.11 9.33 5.68
N ASN A 78 -1.79 9.42 5.82
CA ASN A 78 -0.87 8.89 4.81
C ASN A 78 -1.24 7.44 4.49
N ARG A 79 -1.22 7.02 3.23
CA ARG A 79 -1.62 5.68 2.79
C ARG A 79 -0.60 5.05 1.86
N VAL A 80 -0.44 3.75 1.98
CA VAL A 80 0.17 2.92 0.95
C VAL A 80 -0.95 2.35 0.08
N VAL A 81 -0.80 2.46 -1.23
CA VAL A 81 -1.70 1.89 -2.24
C VAL A 81 -0.92 0.88 -3.07
N VAL A 82 -1.46 -0.32 -3.25
CA VAL A 82 -0.86 -1.38 -4.07
C VAL A 82 -1.77 -1.75 -5.22
N LYS A 83 -1.18 -2.03 -6.38
CA LYS A 83 -1.90 -2.51 -7.55
C LYS A 83 -2.15 -4.01 -7.44
N MET A 84 -3.38 -4.41 -7.72
CA MET A 84 -3.80 -5.80 -7.78
C MET A 84 -4.05 -6.22 -9.23
N GLY A 85 -3.55 -7.41 -9.58
CA GLY A 85 -3.82 -8.08 -10.83
C GLY A 85 -5.25 -8.64 -10.91
N GLN A 86 -5.60 -9.18 -12.08
CA GLN A 86 -6.87 -9.88 -12.27
C GLN A 86 -6.93 -11.20 -11.51
N ASP A 87 -5.77 -11.76 -11.19
CA ASP A 87 -5.54 -12.97 -10.40
C ASP A 87 -5.65 -12.75 -8.89
N ASN A 88 -6.06 -11.54 -8.47
CA ASN A 88 -6.11 -11.11 -7.07
C ASN A 88 -4.74 -11.12 -6.37
N ARG A 89 -3.63 -11.06 -7.11
CA ARG A 89 -2.28 -10.95 -6.53
C ARG A 89 -1.72 -9.53 -6.68
N PRO A 90 -0.83 -9.09 -5.78
CA PRO A 90 -0.13 -7.82 -5.96
C PRO A 90 0.72 -7.85 -7.23
N VAL A 91 0.63 -6.79 -8.05
CA VAL A 91 1.55 -6.61 -9.18
C VAL A 91 2.90 -6.19 -8.62
N ALA A 92 3.95 -6.96 -8.95
CA ALA A 92 5.28 -6.77 -8.41
C ALA A 92 5.81 -5.34 -8.70
N GLY A 93 6.27 -4.65 -7.65
CA GLY A 93 6.85 -3.31 -7.76
C GLY A 93 5.84 -2.19 -8.07
N GLU A 94 4.54 -2.46 -8.10
CA GLU A 94 3.51 -1.47 -8.43
C GLU A 94 2.76 -1.00 -7.17
N GLY A 95 3.18 0.16 -6.65
CA GLY A 95 2.58 0.78 -5.48
C GLY A 95 2.89 2.27 -5.39
N TRP A 96 2.08 2.97 -4.59
CA TRP A 96 2.14 4.43 -4.42
C TRP A 96 2.00 4.80 -2.95
N PHE A 97 2.62 5.90 -2.58
CA PHE A 97 2.39 6.60 -1.35
C PHE A 97 1.44 7.77 -1.62
N TRP A 98 0.27 7.75 -0.97
CA TRP A 98 -0.64 8.88 -0.94
C TRP A 98 -0.46 9.64 0.36
N ARG A 99 0.00 10.87 0.25
CA ARG A 99 0.21 11.75 1.39
C ARG A 99 -1.10 12.42 1.80
N HIS A 100 -1.18 12.80 3.07
CA HIS A 100 -2.30 13.55 3.63
C HIS A 100 -2.54 14.92 2.97
N ASP A 101 -1.56 15.44 2.22
CA ASP A 101 -1.62 16.68 1.45
C ASP A 101 -1.90 16.46 -0.05
N ASP A 102 -2.55 15.34 -0.37
CA ASP A 102 -3.00 14.94 -1.71
C ASP A 102 -1.88 14.68 -2.74
N ARG A 103 -0.62 14.64 -2.32
CA ARG A 103 0.49 14.20 -3.20
C ARG A 103 0.53 12.68 -3.33
N VAL A 104 0.66 12.20 -4.57
CA VAL A 104 0.79 10.76 -4.88
C VAL A 104 2.15 10.48 -5.51
N LEU A 105 2.97 9.67 -4.83
CA LEU A 105 4.33 9.33 -5.25
C LEU A 105 4.42 7.84 -5.57
N LYS A 106 4.96 7.47 -6.74
CA LYS A 106 5.20 6.05 -7.06
C LYS A 106 6.34 5.54 -6.19
N LEU A 107 6.16 4.39 -5.54
CA LEU A 107 7.21 3.81 -4.69
C LEU A 107 8.33 3.21 -5.57
N GLY A 108 9.58 3.54 -5.25
CA GLY A 108 10.73 2.92 -5.88
C GLY A 108 10.94 1.46 -5.45
N PRO A 109 11.77 0.69 -6.18
CA PRO A 109 11.98 -0.74 -5.94
C PRO A 109 12.50 -1.06 -4.53
N ASN A 110 13.31 -0.17 -3.95
CA ASN A 110 13.89 -0.37 -2.61
C ASN A 110 12.82 -0.44 -1.51
N PHE A 111 11.66 0.20 -1.68
CA PHE A 111 10.55 0.05 -0.72
C PHE A 111 10.05 -1.39 -0.68
N PHE A 112 9.91 -2.04 -1.84
CA PHE A 112 9.45 -3.43 -1.92
C PHE A 112 10.48 -4.43 -1.40
N GLN A 113 11.77 -4.19 -1.68
CA GLN A 113 12.85 -5.00 -1.11
C GLN A 113 12.85 -4.95 0.42
N ARG A 114 12.73 -3.75 1.00
CA ARG A 114 12.68 -3.56 2.46
C ARG A 114 11.38 -4.08 3.07
N ALA A 115 10.27 -4.01 2.34
CA ALA A 115 8.97 -4.52 2.77
C ALA A 115 8.88 -6.06 2.77
N ALA A 116 9.85 -6.78 2.19
CA ALA A 116 9.87 -8.24 2.18
C ALA A 116 9.89 -8.85 3.59
N VAL A 117 10.64 -8.24 4.52
CA VAL A 117 10.73 -8.74 5.92
C VAL A 117 9.41 -8.56 6.67
N PRO A 118 8.80 -7.35 6.74
CA PRO A 118 7.48 -7.20 7.37
C PRO A 118 6.38 -8.01 6.68
N ARG A 119 6.47 -8.22 5.36
CA ARG A 119 5.54 -9.08 4.60
C ARG A 119 5.58 -10.52 5.09
N ALA A 120 6.78 -11.12 5.14
CA ALA A 120 6.95 -12.49 5.61
C ALA A 120 6.54 -12.64 7.08
N PHE A 121 6.88 -11.68 7.93
CA PHE A 121 6.45 -11.66 9.32
C PHE A 121 4.92 -11.65 9.46
N MET A 122 4.25 -10.75 8.74
CA MET A 122 2.80 -10.60 8.82
C MET A 122 2.06 -11.84 8.29
N ALA A 123 2.51 -12.43 7.18
CA ALA A 123 1.94 -13.66 6.66
C ALA A 123 2.04 -14.80 7.70
N LYS A 124 3.22 -14.97 8.32
CA LYS A 124 3.44 -15.98 9.37
C LYS A 124 2.62 -15.72 10.63
N LEU A 125 2.44 -14.45 11.01
CA LEU A 125 1.63 -14.09 12.17
C LEU A 125 0.16 -14.53 11.98
N LEU A 126 -0.38 -14.32 10.78
CA LEU A 126 -1.77 -14.62 10.46
C LEU A 126 -2.02 -16.12 10.26
N ASP A 127 -1.04 -16.85 9.72
CA ASP A 127 -1.09 -18.31 9.61
C ASP A 127 -1.22 -18.97 11.00
N LYS A 128 -0.44 -18.49 11.98
CA LYS A 128 -0.50 -18.98 13.37
C LYS A 128 -1.81 -18.68 14.10
N THR A 129 -2.60 -17.72 13.64
CA THR A 129 -3.90 -17.40 14.24
C THR A 129 -5.05 -18.19 13.64
N ALA A 130 -4.81 -18.96 12.57
CA ALA A 130 -5.80 -19.81 11.91
C ALA A 130 -5.79 -21.28 12.38
N ALA A 131 -4.83 -21.65 13.24
CA ALA A 131 -4.66 -22.97 13.86
C ALA A 131 -5.15 -22.97 15.31
#